data_AF-A0A938YYN1-F1
#
_entry.id   AF-A0A938YYN1-F1
#
_cell.length_a   1.000
_cell.length_b   1.000
_cell.length_c   1.000
_cell.angle_alpha   90.00
_cell.angle_beta   90.00
_cell.angle_gamma   90.00
#
_symmetry.space_group_name_H-M   'P 1'
#
loop_
_entity.id
_entity.type
_entity.pdbx_description
1 polymer ?
#
loop_
_entity_poly.entity_id
_entity_poly.type
_entity_poly.pdbx_seq_one_letter_code
_entity_poly.pdbx_strand_id
1 'polypeptide(L)'
;DKEAAFLDLMLYDAKKDNLELLEDNLKESELFEKISRTSGLTMKEMWKDIRMRAESKAFLVEMKRKYKIPELLEAVNTSAAKSKLLLLKEQQIRETGKVDYDDILGKWKYWVKNSFLPRVNRKK
;
A
#
# COMPACT_ATOMS: atom_id res chain seq x y z
N ASP A 1 19.69 -25.61 -21.14
CA ASP A 1 19.37 -24.19 -20.90
C ASP A 1 18.58 -24.06 -19.61
N LYS A 2 19.05 -23.23 -18.67
CA LYS A 2 18.36 -23.04 -17.38
C LYS A 2 17.14 -22.16 -17.64
N GLU A 3 15.96 -22.77 -17.61
CA GLU A 3 14.69 -22.03 -17.55
C GLU A 3 14.70 -21.14 -16.30
N ALA A 4 14.94 -19.84 -16.49
CA ALA A 4 14.75 -18.83 -15.46
C ALA A 4 13.23 -18.57 -15.30
N ALA A 5 12.49 -19.59 -14.87
CA ALA A 5 11.04 -19.51 -14.71
C ALA A 5 10.62 -18.60 -13.53
N PHE A 6 11.55 -18.32 -12.62
CA PHE A 6 11.33 -17.47 -11.45
C PHE A 6 12.27 -16.27 -11.50
N LEU A 7 11.68 -15.09 -11.25
CA LEU A 7 12.38 -13.82 -11.23
C LEU A 7 12.28 -13.22 -9.83
N ASP A 8 13.41 -13.07 -9.16
CA ASP A 8 13.45 -12.44 -7.84
C ASP A 8 13.20 -10.94 -7.96
N LEU A 9 12.21 -10.42 -7.24
CA LEU A 9 11.87 -8.98 -7.24
C LEU A 9 12.56 -8.25 -6.09
N MET A 10 12.87 -8.95 -5.02
CA MET A 10 13.49 -8.41 -3.81
C MET A 10 14.44 -9.43 -3.21
N LEU A 11 15.55 -8.96 -2.63
CA LEU A 11 16.51 -9.79 -1.91
C LEU A 11 16.71 -9.25 -0.50
N TYR A 12 16.83 -10.16 0.47
CA TYR A 12 17.17 -9.78 1.82
C TYR A 12 18.69 -9.71 2.00
N ASP A 13 19.21 -8.52 2.34
CA ASP A 13 20.60 -8.33 2.74
C ASP A 13 20.72 -8.51 4.26
N ALA A 14 21.22 -9.68 4.67
CA ALA A 14 21.41 -10.03 6.07
C ALA A 14 22.45 -9.17 6.79
N LYS A 15 23.39 -8.53 6.07
CA LYS A 15 24.39 -7.64 6.68
C LYS A 15 23.78 -6.29 7.05
N LYS A 16 22.80 -5.83 6.26
CA LYS A 16 22.10 -4.56 6.48
C LYS A 16 20.78 -4.70 7.23
N ASP A 17 20.31 -5.93 7.45
CA ASP A 17 18.96 -6.23 7.96
C ASP A 17 17.89 -5.49 7.14
N ASN A 18 18.01 -5.57 5.81
CA ASN A 18 17.18 -4.80 4.90
C ASN A 18 16.75 -5.60 3.67
N LEU A 19 15.59 -5.26 3.14
CA LEU A 19 15.06 -5.83 1.91
C LEU A 19 15.39 -4.89 0.74
N GLU A 20 16.23 -5.34 -0.18
CA GLU A 20 16.65 -4.60 -1.37
C GLU A 20 15.75 -4.93 -2.56
N LEU A 21 15.34 -3.90 -3.30
CA LEU A 21 14.52 -4.03 -4.49
C LEU A 21 15.43 -4.30 -5.70
N LEU A 22 15.14 -5.34 -6.47
CA LEU A 22 15.82 -5.62 -7.73
C LEU A 22 15.11 -4.88 -8.86
N GLU A 23 15.45 -3.60 -9.05
CA GLU A 23 14.75 -2.71 -10.00
C GLU A 23 14.79 -3.20 -11.45
N ASP A 24 15.90 -3.83 -11.87
CA ASP A 24 16.04 -4.31 -13.25
C ASP A 24 15.14 -5.52 -13.50
N ASN A 25 15.09 -6.48 -12.57
CA ASN A 25 14.15 -7.60 -12.60
C ASN A 25 12.69 -7.14 -12.59
N LEU A 26 12.40 -6.01 -11.95
CA LEU A 26 11.06 -5.44 -11.92
C LEU A 26 10.56 -4.94 -13.28
N LYS A 27 11.46 -4.40 -14.11
CA LYS A 27 11.13 -3.93 -15.47
C LYS A 27 10.84 -5.09 -16.41
N GLU A 28 11.53 -6.21 -16.21
CA GLU A 28 11.38 -7.44 -17.00
C GLU A 28 10.26 -8.36 -16.48
N SER A 29 9.59 -7.96 -15.39
CA SER A 29 8.58 -8.78 -14.74
C SER A 29 7.28 -8.84 -15.53
N GLU A 30 6.96 -10.03 -16.05
CA GLU A 30 5.65 -10.32 -16.68
C GLU A 30 4.47 -10.01 -15.75
N LEU A 31 4.67 -10.08 -14.43
CA LEU A 31 3.65 -9.73 -13.45
C LEU A 31 3.21 -8.27 -13.59
N PHE A 32 4.17 -7.34 -13.73
CA PHE A 32 3.87 -5.93 -13.86
C PHE A 32 3.20 -5.63 -15.20
N GLU A 33 3.62 -6.29 -16.28
CA GLU A 33 2.93 -6.19 -17.56
C GLU A 33 1.47 -6.68 -17.46
N LYS A 34 1.26 -7.83 -16.83
CA LYS A 34 -0.08 -8.41 -16.65
C LYS A 34 -0.98 -7.50 -15.82
N ILE A 35 -0.45 -6.93 -14.73
CA ILE A 35 -1.20 -5.98 -13.89
C ILE A 35 -1.51 -4.72 -14.70
N SER A 36 -0.56 -4.18 -15.44
CA SER A 36 -0.77 -3.02 -16.33
C SER A 36 -1.93 -3.28 -17.30
N ARG A 37 -1.91 -4.41 -18.02
CA ARG A 37 -2.97 -4.80 -18.97
C ARG A 37 -4.34 -5.00 -18.30
N THR A 38 -4.36 -5.60 -17.11
CA THR A 38 -5.62 -5.90 -16.41
C THR A 38 -6.23 -4.67 -15.74
N SER A 39 -5.39 -3.77 -15.22
CA SER A 39 -5.83 -2.59 -14.47
C SER A 39 -5.96 -1.33 -15.33
N GLY A 40 -5.39 -1.33 -16.53
CA GLY A 40 -5.30 -0.15 -17.40
C GLY A 40 -4.33 0.92 -16.88
N LEU A 41 -3.53 0.62 -15.84
CA LEU A 41 -2.60 1.56 -15.23
C LEU A 41 -1.26 1.52 -15.94
N THR A 42 -0.68 2.70 -16.16
CA THR A 42 0.72 2.82 -16.59
C THR A 42 1.67 2.35 -15.48
N MET A 43 2.91 1.98 -15.83
CA MET A 43 3.94 1.61 -14.85
C MET A 43 4.14 2.70 -13.78
N LYS A 44 4.10 3.97 -14.18
CA LYS A 44 4.20 5.12 -13.25
C LYS A 44 3.04 5.14 -12.25
N GLU A 45 1.82 4.87 -12.70
CA GLU A 45 0.64 4.83 -11.83
C GLU A 45 0.64 3.61 -10.91
N MET A 46 1.08 2.45 -11.39
CA MET A 46 1.28 1.27 -10.55
C MET A 46 2.27 1.56 -9.42
N TRP A 47 3.39 2.22 -9.71
CA TRP A 47 4.36 2.64 -8.70
C TRP A 47 3.77 3.61 -7.67
N LYS A 48 2.96 4.57 -8.11
CA LYS A 48 2.25 5.47 -7.20
C LYS A 48 1.26 4.71 -6.31
N ASP A 49 0.52 3.74 -6.86
CA ASP A 49 -0.40 2.90 -6.10
C ASP A 49 0.33 2.04 -5.05
N ILE A 50 1.45 1.43 -5.44
CA ILE A 50 2.32 0.65 -4.53
C ILE A 50 2.83 1.54 -3.40
N ARG A 51 3.34 2.74 -3.73
CA ARG A 51 3.86 3.69 -2.74
C ARG A 51 2.76 4.16 -1.78
N MET A 52 1.58 4.53 -2.29
CA MET A 52 0.42 4.90 -1.48
C MET A 52 0.05 3.79 -0.48
N ARG A 53 0.02 2.52 -0.94
CA ARG A 53 -0.26 1.37 -0.07
C ARG A 53 0.83 1.17 0.97
N ALA A 54 2.10 1.27 0.60
CA ALA A 54 3.23 1.15 1.53
C ALA A 54 3.16 2.24 2.62
N GLU A 55 2.96 3.49 2.23
CA GLU A 55 2.82 4.61 3.17
C GLU A 55 1.61 4.48 4.08
N SER A 56 0.47 3.98 3.57
CA SER A 56 -0.71 3.74 4.40
C SER A 56 -0.41 2.74 5.52
N LYS A 57 0.33 1.65 5.23
CA LYS A 57 0.74 0.65 6.21
C LYS A 57 1.75 1.22 7.20
N ALA A 58 2.76 1.92 6.72
CA ALA A 58 3.76 2.59 7.56
C ALA A 58 3.10 3.55 8.55
N PHE A 59 2.09 4.30 8.08
CA PHE A 59 1.33 5.22 8.92
C PHE A 59 0.54 4.49 10.03
N LEU A 60 -0.08 3.33 9.75
CA LEU A 60 -0.73 2.55 10.82
C LEU A 60 0.27 2.07 11.87
N VAL A 61 1.47 1.65 11.45
CA VAL A 61 2.54 1.25 12.38
C VAL A 61 2.99 2.43 13.25
N GLU A 62 3.15 3.61 12.64
CA GLU A 62 3.47 4.85 13.36
C GLU A 62 2.39 5.18 14.40
N MET A 63 1.11 5.13 14.01
CA MET A 63 -0.01 5.41 14.92
C MET A 63 -0.10 4.37 16.05
N LYS A 64 0.12 3.08 15.75
CA LYS A 64 0.19 2.02 16.78
C LYS A 64 1.27 2.33 17.80
N ARG A 65 2.47 2.74 17.36
CA ARG A 65 3.59 3.09 18.25
C ARG A 65 3.27 4.34 19.07
N LYS A 66 2.73 5.38 18.43
CA LYS A 66 2.42 6.68 19.05
C LYS A 66 1.34 6.57 20.13
N TYR A 67 0.25 5.84 19.85
CA TYR A 67 -0.90 5.72 20.76
C TYR A 67 -0.90 4.44 21.59
N LYS A 68 0.09 3.55 21.38
CA LYS A 68 0.24 2.26 22.07
C LYS A 68 -1.01 1.36 21.96
N ILE A 69 -1.59 1.29 20.75
CA ILE A 69 -2.79 0.50 20.43
C ILE A 69 -2.37 -0.67 19.52
N PRO A 70 -1.91 -1.82 20.08
CA PRO A 70 -1.53 -2.98 19.27
C PRO A 70 -2.68 -3.50 18.41
N GLU A 71 -3.92 -3.39 18.90
CA GLU A 71 -5.14 -3.83 18.23
C GLU A 71 -5.31 -3.15 16.86
N LEU A 72 -4.71 -1.98 16.65
CA LEU A 72 -4.75 -1.27 15.38
C LEU A 72 -4.18 -2.10 14.21
N LEU A 73 -3.20 -2.96 14.50
CA LEU A 73 -2.53 -3.80 13.50
C LEU A 73 -3.17 -5.18 13.35
N GLU A 74 -4.24 -5.47 14.10
CA GLU A 74 -5.00 -6.70 13.94
C GLU A 74 -5.70 -6.77 12.58
N ALA A 75 -5.93 -7.99 12.10
CA ALA A 75 -6.49 -8.26 10.77
C ALA A 75 -7.80 -7.51 10.52
N VAL A 76 -8.68 -7.43 11.53
CA VAL A 76 -9.96 -6.72 11.44
C VAL A 76 -9.77 -5.23 11.16
N ASN A 77 -8.80 -4.59 11.82
CA ASN A 77 -8.58 -3.16 11.72
C ASN A 77 -7.76 -2.80 10.47
N THR A 78 -6.72 -3.55 10.16
CA THR A 78 -5.94 -3.35 8.93
C THR A 78 -6.77 -3.59 7.67
N SER A 79 -7.68 -4.56 7.68
CA SER A 79 -8.63 -4.78 6.58
C SER A 79 -9.61 -3.63 6.43
N ALA A 80 -10.21 -3.15 7.53
CA ALA A 80 -11.13 -2.01 7.48
C ALA A 80 -10.44 -0.74 6.97
N ALA A 81 -9.19 -0.50 7.40
CA ALA A 81 -8.41 0.64 6.96
C ALA A 81 -8.06 0.54 5.46
N LYS A 82 -7.69 -0.65 4.97
CA LYS A 82 -7.48 -0.93 3.54
C LYS A 82 -8.75 -0.70 2.72
N SER A 83 -9.91 -1.21 3.17
CA SER A 83 -11.18 -1.03 2.47
C SER A 83 -11.53 0.46 2.33
N LYS A 84 -11.30 1.26 3.38
CA LYS A 84 -11.53 2.71 3.29
C LYS A 84 -10.63 3.40 2.25
N LEU A 85 -9.36 2.98 2.14
CA LEU A 85 -8.44 3.50 1.13
C LEU A 85 -8.93 3.21 -0.29
N LEU A 86 -9.40 1.98 -0.53
CA LEU A 86 -9.95 1.58 -1.83
C LEU A 86 -11.23 2.35 -2.18
N LEU A 87 -12.14 2.54 -1.20
CA LEU A 87 -13.36 3.32 -1.41
C LEU A 87 -13.06 4.78 -1.79
N LEU A 88 -12.07 5.40 -1.15
CA LEU A 88 -11.64 6.77 -1.49
C LEU A 88 -11.08 6.84 -2.91
N LYS A 89 -10.30 5.83 -3.32
CA LYS A 89 -9.78 5.73 -4.69
C LYS A 89 -10.91 5.58 -5.71
N GLU A 90 -11.85 4.67 -5.47
CA GLU A 90 -13.00 4.46 -6.36
C GLU A 90 -13.91 5.69 -6.45
N GLN A 91 -14.07 6.43 -5.36
CA GLN A 91 -14.84 7.67 -5.36
C GLN A 91 -14.17 8.71 -6.25
N GLN A 92 -12.86 8.92 -6.11
CA GLN A 92 -12.13 9.89 -6.93
C GLN A 92 -12.13 9.51 -8.41
N ILE A 93 -11.97 8.23 -8.75
CA ILE A 93 -12.09 7.75 -10.13
C ILE A 93 -13.46 8.09 -10.72
N ARG A 94 -14.54 7.92 -9.95
CA ARG A 94 -15.90 8.25 -10.40
C ARG A 94 -16.11 9.75 -10.59
N GLU A 95 -15.50 10.58 -9.76
CA GLU A 95 -15.69 12.03 -9.77
C GLU A 95 -14.85 12.75 -10.83
N THR A 96 -13.58 12.35 -10.99
CA THR A 96 -12.60 13.10 -11.82
C THR A 96 -12.05 12.29 -12.99
N GLY A 97 -12.30 10.98 -13.01
CA GLY A 97 -11.71 10.06 -14.00
C GLY A 97 -10.20 9.83 -13.82
N LYS A 98 -9.55 10.46 -12.83
CA LYS A 98 -8.11 10.35 -12.56
C LYS A 98 -7.83 10.12 -11.09
N VAL A 99 -6.73 9.42 -10.80
CA VAL A 99 -6.31 9.12 -9.43
C VAL A 99 -5.19 10.07 -9.01
N ASP A 100 -5.48 10.89 -8.01
CA ASP A 100 -4.49 11.62 -7.23
C ASP A 100 -4.20 10.85 -5.95
N TYR A 101 -3.10 10.09 -5.98
CA TYR A 101 -2.67 9.21 -4.90
C TYR A 101 -2.30 9.97 -3.62
N ASP A 102 -1.78 11.19 -3.73
CA ASP A 102 -1.33 11.98 -2.59
C ASP A 102 -2.54 12.58 -1.85
N ASP A 103 -3.53 13.08 -2.61
CA ASP A 103 -4.81 13.55 -2.06
C ASP A 103 -5.59 12.42 -1.36
N ILE A 104 -5.69 11.24 -2.00
CA ILE A 104 -6.33 10.06 -1.39
C ILE A 104 -5.65 9.70 -0.07
N LEU A 105 -4.31 9.65 -0.08
CA LEU A 105 -3.55 9.29 1.11
C LEU A 105 -3.71 10.33 2.22
N GLY A 106 -3.75 11.62 1.88
CA GLY A 106 -4.02 12.72 2.81
C GLY A 106 -5.38 12.59 3.48
N LYS A 107 -6.45 12.44 2.67
CA LYS A 107 -7.83 12.21 3.15
C LYS A 107 -7.93 10.97 4.03
N TRP A 108 -7.26 9.89 3.62
CA TRP A 108 -7.23 8.66 4.39
C TRP A 108 -6.49 8.82 5.72
N LYS A 109 -5.30 9.45 5.75
CA LYS A 109 -4.54 9.74 6.98
C LYS A 109 -5.36 10.61 7.94
N TYR A 110 -6.08 11.60 7.41
CA TYR A 110 -7.01 12.43 8.19
C TYR A 110 -8.13 11.58 8.82
N TRP A 111 -8.79 10.74 8.03
CA TRP A 111 -9.84 9.84 8.54
C TRP A 111 -9.31 8.86 9.60
N VAL A 112 -8.09 8.33 9.41
CA VAL A 112 -7.47 7.43 10.40
C VAL A 112 -7.34 8.16 11.74
N LYS A 113 -6.78 9.37 11.74
CA LYS A 113 -6.56 10.15 12.97
C LYS A 113 -7.87 10.52 13.67
N ASN A 114 -8.85 11.03 12.93
CA ASN A 114 -10.03 11.66 13.51
C ASN A 114 -11.19 10.70 13.79
N SER A 115 -11.29 9.59 13.05
CA SER A 115 -12.44 8.69 13.15
C SER A 115 -12.04 7.26 13.46
N PHE A 116 -10.97 6.75 12.85
CA PHE A 116 -10.61 5.34 12.98
C PHE A 116 -9.93 5.04 14.33
N LEU A 117 -8.90 5.81 14.71
CA LEU A 117 -8.17 5.61 15.96
C LEU A 117 -9.08 5.68 17.20
N PRO A 118 -9.96 6.69 17.35
CA PRO A 118 -10.89 6.73 18.48
C PRO A 118 -11.80 5.51 18.54
N ARG A 119 -12.25 5.01 17.37
CA ARG A 119 -13.11 3.82 17.28
C ARG A 119 -12.39 2.56 17.72
N VAL A 120 -11.12 2.37 17.34
CA VAL A 120 -10.33 1.21 17.76
C VAL A 120 -10.02 1.30 19.25
N ASN A 121 -9.65 2.48 19.75
CA ASN A 121 -9.31 2.67 21.16
C ASN A 121 -10.49 2.45 22.11
N ARG A 122 -11.73 2.73 21.68
CA ARG A 122 -12.95 2.45 22.46
C ARG A 122 -13.33 0.98 22.55
N LYS A 123 -12.73 0.12 21.71
CA LYS A 123 -12.94 -1.34 21.74
C LYS A 123 -11.99 -2.07 22.68
N LYS A 124 -11.04 -1.33 23.28
CA LYS A 124 -10.17 -1.79 24.36
C LYS A 124 -10.89 -1.62 25.69
#